data_AF-A0A4Y0BGU2-F1
#
_entry.id   AF-A0A4Y0BGU2-F1
#
_cell.length_a   1.000
_cell.length_b   1.000
_cell.length_c   1.000
_cell.angle_alpha   90.00
_cell.angle_beta   90.00
_cell.angle_gamma   90.00
#
_symmetry.space_group_name_H-M   'P 1'
#
loop_
_entity.id
_entity.type
_entity.pdbx_description
1 polymer ?
#
loop_
_entity_poly.entity_id
_entity_poly.type
_entity_poly.pdbx_seq_one_letter_code
_entity_poly.pdbx_strand_id
1 'polypeptide(L)'
;MTRQNKIPVNLAEFDGMDFTLALIPFWDMANHAYPDIKEHEDRCVAETCYNAASEQLECTLTQEISATASVPIFIVYGKRTDAEFLVHNGFVCPRNPYTSVQKRFTLVPAIPLYKERSHLLELLGIPTSGMFAFGLATDSLLPDPISPELITLARVSAMTDKELEHYTTLDTTERQQLCSYHSLLPVELCARTDRWLATVMKIMLLRYPTTIEQDETLLKANRQMHHIRRLLVEYRLEEKQTLRSWLTSSKRTGNSQ
;
A
#
# COMPACT_ATOMS: atom_id res chain seq x y z
N MET A 1 -3.26 -17.64 -14.00
CA MET A 1 -2.65 -16.36 -13.61
C MET A 1 -1.59 -16.47 -12.52
N THR A 2 -1.66 -17.43 -11.60
CA THR A 2 -0.81 -17.50 -10.38
C THR A 2 0.70 -17.66 -10.61
N ARG A 3 1.12 -18.14 -11.78
CA ARG A 3 2.52 -18.48 -12.08
C ARG A 3 3.01 -18.02 -13.46
N GLN A 4 2.26 -17.13 -14.11
CA GLN A 4 2.68 -16.59 -15.40
C GLN A 4 3.74 -15.51 -15.19
N ASN A 5 4.77 -15.48 -16.04
CA ASN A 5 5.86 -14.51 -15.98
C ASN A 5 6.04 -13.84 -17.34
N LYS A 6 6.37 -12.54 -17.32
CA LYS A 6 6.80 -11.83 -18.54
C LYS A 6 8.27 -12.16 -18.78
N ILE A 7 8.58 -12.71 -19.95
CA ILE A 7 9.95 -13.00 -20.37
C ILE A 7 10.27 -12.22 -21.67
N PRO A 8 11.48 -11.67 -21.83
CA PRO A 8 11.88 -11.06 -23.10
C PRO A 8 11.77 -12.06 -24.25
N VAL A 9 11.50 -11.55 -25.46
CA VAL A 9 11.50 -12.38 -26.68
C VAL A 9 12.68 -11.98 -27.56
N ASN A 10 13.62 -12.91 -27.75
CA ASN A 10 14.75 -12.75 -28.66
C ASN A 10 14.62 -13.66 -29.91
N LEU A 11 13.46 -14.30 -30.11
CA LEU A 11 13.23 -15.23 -31.20
C LEU A 11 12.79 -14.47 -32.47
N ALA A 12 13.46 -14.76 -33.59
CA ALA A 12 13.22 -14.12 -34.89
C ALA A 12 11.78 -14.26 -35.42
N GLU A 13 11.00 -15.20 -34.90
CA GLU A 13 9.60 -15.45 -35.30
C GLU A 13 8.58 -14.52 -34.62
N PHE A 14 9.01 -13.70 -33.66
CA PHE A 14 8.16 -12.81 -32.86
C PHE A 14 8.53 -11.33 -33.07
N ASP A 15 8.73 -10.95 -34.33
CA ASP A 15 9.07 -9.58 -34.71
C ASP A 15 8.02 -8.58 -34.16
N GLY A 16 8.49 -7.54 -33.47
CA GLY A 16 7.66 -6.52 -32.85
C GLY A 16 7.09 -6.81 -31.44
N MET A 17 7.48 -7.91 -30.77
CA MET A 17 7.13 -8.14 -29.36
C MET A 17 8.33 -7.97 -28.42
N ASP A 18 8.20 -7.08 -27.43
CA ASP A 18 9.23 -6.90 -26.39
C ASP A 18 9.27 -8.04 -25.37
N PHE A 19 8.14 -8.74 -25.16
CA PHE A 19 8.02 -9.84 -24.20
C PHE A 19 6.87 -10.80 -24.56
N THR A 20 6.92 -12.01 -24.01
CA THR A 20 5.84 -12.99 -24.02
C THR A 20 5.54 -13.49 -22.61
N LEU A 21 4.45 -14.24 -22.42
CA LEU A 21 4.10 -14.88 -21.16
C LEU A 21 4.53 -16.34 -21.15
N ALA A 22 5.24 -16.74 -20.09
CA ALA A 22 5.71 -18.11 -19.92
C ALA A 22 5.44 -18.65 -18.51
N LEU A 23 5.35 -19.98 -18.43
CA LEU A 23 5.52 -20.74 -17.20
C LEU A 23 6.99 -21.15 -17.11
N ILE A 24 7.59 -21.02 -15.94
CA ILE A 24 9.01 -21.30 -15.71
C ILE A 24 9.10 -22.47 -14.74
N PRO A 25 9.23 -23.72 -15.25
CA PRO A 25 9.26 -24.91 -14.41
C PRO A 25 10.37 -24.85 -13.38
N PHE A 26 10.21 -25.58 -12.28
CA PHE A 26 11.12 -25.65 -11.14
C PHE A 26 11.19 -24.35 -10.32
N TRP A 27 11.52 -23.23 -10.95
CA TRP A 27 11.55 -21.91 -10.31
C TRP A 27 10.17 -21.50 -9.75
N ASP A 28 9.09 -21.79 -10.49
CA ASP A 28 7.71 -21.44 -10.10
C ASP A 28 7.16 -22.23 -8.88
N MET A 29 7.95 -23.15 -8.32
CA MET A 29 7.65 -23.86 -7.08
C MET A 29 8.05 -23.08 -5.82
N ALA A 30 8.91 -22.07 -5.95
CA ALA A 30 9.33 -21.23 -4.83
C ALA A 30 8.17 -20.35 -4.35
N ASN A 31 7.97 -20.27 -3.03
CA ASN A 31 6.93 -19.45 -2.43
C ASN A 31 7.36 -17.98 -2.31
N HIS A 32 6.40 -17.10 -2.05
CA HIS A 32 6.67 -15.68 -1.85
C HIS A 32 7.22 -15.33 -0.45
N ALA A 33 8.25 -14.49 -0.41
CA ALA A 33 8.65 -13.73 0.78
C ALA A 33 9.37 -12.42 0.37
N TYR A 34 9.32 -11.40 1.23
CA TYR A 34 10.20 -10.24 1.14
C TYR A 34 11.38 -10.41 2.11
N PRO A 35 12.60 -9.97 1.73
CA PRO A 35 13.80 -10.13 2.56
C PRO A 35 13.78 -9.22 3.81
N ASP A 36 13.24 -8.01 3.71
CA ASP A 36 13.39 -6.97 4.74
C ASP A 36 12.25 -6.91 5.77
N ILE A 37 11.41 -7.96 5.85
CA ILE A 37 10.34 -8.03 6.86
C ILE A 37 10.88 -8.78 8.06
N LYS A 38 10.83 -8.19 9.26
CA LYS A 38 11.36 -8.78 10.51
C LYS A 38 10.91 -10.22 10.78
N GLU A 39 9.69 -10.57 10.39
CA GLU A 39 9.13 -11.92 10.57
C GLU A 39 9.60 -12.93 9.51
N HIS A 40 10.37 -12.45 8.53
CA HIS A 40 10.95 -13.19 7.42
C HIS A 40 12.49 -13.22 7.48
N GLU A 41 13.12 -12.72 8.56
CA GLU A 41 14.60 -12.67 8.71
C GLU A 41 15.26 -14.06 8.55
N ASP A 42 14.56 -15.13 8.92
CA ASP A 42 15.06 -16.51 8.78
C ASP A 42 14.79 -17.13 7.39
N ARG A 43 14.11 -16.40 6.49
CA ARG A 43 13.76 -16.92 5.16
C ARG A 43 14.89 -16.65 4.19
N CYS A 44 15.36 -17.71 3.54
CA CYS A 44 16.27 -17.54 2.43
C CYS A 44 15.49 -17.08 1.19
N VAL A 45 15.69 -15.82 0.81
CA VAL A 45 15.08 -15.23 -0.38
C VAL A 45 16.11 -15.24 -1.52
N ALA A 46 15.64 -15.51 -2.72
CA ALA A 46 16.44 -15.43 -3.93
C ALA A 46 15.91 -14.33 -4.84
N GLU A 47 16.83 -13.54 -5.39
CA GLU A 47 16.56 -12.58 -6.45
C GLU A 47 16.53 -13.31 -7.79
N THR A 48 15.71 -12.82 -8.70
CA THR A 48 15.50 -13.43 -10.02
C THR A 48 15.76 -12.39 -11.10
N CYS A 49 16.60 -12.73 -12.07
CA CYS A 49 16.85 -11.92 -13.25
C CYS A 49 16.83 -12.80 -14.50
N TYR A 50 16.66 -12.16 -15.67
CA TYR A 50 16.82 -12.81 -16.96
C TYR A 50 18.16 -12.38 -17.55
N ASN A 51 19.03 -13.34 -17.83
CA ASN A 51 20.29 -13.10 -18.50
C ASN A 51 20.08 -13.27 -20.01
N ALA A 52 20.11 -12.16 -20.74
CA ALA A 52 19.90 -12.13 -22.18
C ALA A 52 21.06 -12.77 -22.98
N ALA A 53 22.27 -12.83 -22.43
CA ALA A 53 23.42 -13.42 -23.12
C ALA A 53 23.41 -14.95 -23.06
N SER A 54 22.96 -15.53 -21.95
CA SER A 54 22.78 -16.97 -21.78
C SER A 54 21.35 -17.44 -22.10
N GLU A 55 20.44 -16.51 -22.38
CA GLU A 55 19.00 -16.71 -22.62
C GLU A 55 18.30 -17.52 -21.51
N GLN A 56 18.72 -17.29 -20.26
CA GLN A 56 18.28 -18.07 -19.10
C GLN A 56 17.76 -17.18 -17.98
N LEU A 57 16.85 -17.75 -17.19
CA LEU A 57 16.49 -17.18 -15.90
C LEU A 57 17.55 -17.59 -14.88
N GLU A 58 18.13 -16.60 -14.22
CA GLU A 58 19.10 -16.77 -13.15
C GLU A 58 18.47 -16.40 -11.82
N CYS A 59 18.81 -17.17 -10.79
CA CYS A 59 18.30 -16.96 -9.45
C CYS A 59 19.44 -17.03 -8.44
N THR A 60 19.62 -15.97 -7.66
CA THR A 60 20.74 -15.81 -6.73
C THR A 60 20.23 -15.58 -5.32
N LEU A 61 20.74 -16.33 -4.35
CA LEU A 61 20.34 -16.20 -2.96
C LEU A 61 20.88 -14.89 -2.39
N THR A 62 20.08 -14.18 -1.60
CA THR A 62 20.49 -12.94 -0.92
C THR A 62 21.39 -13.18 0.28
N GLN A 63 21.55 -14.44 0.69
CA GLN A 63 22.38 -14.85 1.82
C GLN A 63 23.02 -16.22 1.55
N GLU A 64 24.18 -16.46 2.15
CA GLU A 64 24.81 -17.77 2.11
C GLU A 64 24.01 -18.78 2.95
N ILE A 65 23.87 -20.00 2.42
CA ILE A 65 23.27 -21.13 3.13
C ILE A 65 24.30 -22.25 3.21
N SER A 66 24.39 -22.91 4.37
CA SER A 66 25.16 -24.15 4.49
C SER A 66 24.65 -25.21 3.51
N ALA A 67 25.56 -25.91 2.83
CA ALA A 67 25.23 -27.00 1.90
C ALA A 67 24.44 -28.15 2.55
N THR A 68 24.44 -28.25 3.87
CA THR A 68 23.71 -29.27 4.64
C THR A 68 22.37 -28.78 5.20
N ALA A 69 22.02 -27.51 5.05
CA ALA A 69 20.78 -26.97 5.58
C ALA A 69 19.59 -27.32 4.68
N SER A 70 18.52 -27.81 5.29
CA SER A 70 17.23 -28.05 4.62
C SER A 70 16.28 -26.88 4.89
N VAL A 71 16.54 -25.74 4.24
CA VAL A 71 15.71 -24.53 4.35
C VAL A 71 14.93 -24.27 3.06
N PRO A 72 13.65 -23.86 3.13
CA PRO A 72 12.90 -23.48 1.95
C PRO A 72 13.47 -22.19 1.33
N ILE A 73 13.59 -22.18 0.00
CA ILE A 73 13.96 -21.00 -0.78
C ILE A 73 12.68 -20.27 -1.20
N PHE A 74 12.67 -18.95 -1.00
CA PHE A 74 11.58 -18.06 -1.39
C PHE A 74 12.03 -17.12 -2.49
N ILE A 75 11.08 -16.51 -3.18
CA ILE A 75 11.31 -15.46 -4.17
C ILE A 75 10.37 -14.28 -3.96
N VAL A 76 10.70 -13.13 -4.55
CA VAL A 76 9.83 -11.96 -4.53
C VAL A 76 8.93 -12.00 -5.78
N TYR A 77 7.62 -12.17 -5.60
CA TYR A 77 6.63 -12.20 -6.69
C TYR A 77 6.36 -10.81 -7.31
N GLY A 78 7.00 -9.77 -6.77
CA GLY A 78 6.84 -8.37 -7.13
C GLY A 78 6.18 -7.54 -6.03
N LYS A 79 6.12 -6.23 -6.25
CA LYS A 79 5.54 -5.22 -5.34
C LYS A 79 4.01 -5.19 -5.45
N ARG A 80 3.36 -6.29 -5.08
CA ARG A 80 1.90 -6.47 -5.21
C ARG A 80 1.17 -6.11 -3.92
N THR A 81 -0.02 -5.57 -4.05
CA THR A 81 -0.98 -5.34 -2.96
C THR A 81 -1.60 -6.66 -2.49
N ASP A 82 -2.20 -6.67 -1.30
CA ASP A 82 -2.88 -7.86 -0.77
C ASP A 82 -4.10 -8.26 -1.61
N ALA A 83 -4.75 -7.30 -2.25
CA ALA A 83 -5.85 -7.58 -3.18
C ALA A 83 -5.35 -8.33 -4.41
N GLU A 84 -4.21 -7.90 -4.96
CA GLU A 84 -3.57 -8.58 -6.08
C GLU A 84 -3.07 -9.98 -5.69
N PHE A 85 -2.45 -10.15 -4.53
CA PHE A 85 -2.06 -11.47 -4.05
C PHE A 85 -3.27 -12.39 -3.85
N LEU A 86 -4.35 -11.89 -3.26
CA LEU A 86 -5.55 -12.68 -3.03
C LEU A 86 -6.19 -13.13 -4.35
N VAL A 87 -6.42 -12.20 -5.26
CA VAL A 87 -7.14 -12.46 -6.52
C VAL A 87 -6.26 -13.20 -7.53
N HIS A 88 -4.98 -12.83 -7.65
CA HIS A 88 -4.11 -13.33 -8.70
C HIS A 88 -3.16 -14.45 -8.28
N ASN A 89 -2.85 -14.57 -6.98
CA ASN A 89 -1.94 -15.59 -6.46
C ASN A 89 -2.59 -16.54 -5.44
N GLY A 90 -3.81 -16.24 -4.97
CA GLY A 90 -4.58 -17.12 -4.08
C GLY A 90 -4.11 -17.12 -2.63
N PHE A 91 -3.42 -16.07 -2.16
CA PHE A 91 -2.99 -15.93 -0.77
C PHE A 91 -3.02 -14.48 -0.31
N VAL A 92 -2.98 -14.24 1.00
CA VAL A 92 -2.79 -12.90 1.59
C VAL A 92 -1.40 -12.87 2.20
N CYS A 93 -0.63 -11.82 1.95
CA CYS A 93 0.70 -11.66 2.52
C CYS A 93 0.56 -10.94 3.87
N PRO A 94 0.86 -11.59 5.01
CA PRO A 94 0.82 -10.91 6.30
C PRO A 94 1.78 -9.72 6.30
N ARG A 95 1.33 -8.57 6.80
CA ARG A 95 2.13 -7.32 6.89
C ARG A 95 2.85 -6.95 5.59
N ASN A 96 2.14 -7.01 4.48
CA ASN A 96 2.69 -6.65 3.19
C ASN A 96 3.11 -5.16 3.17
N PRO A 97 4.40 -4.83 2.97
CA PRO A 97 4.85 -3.43 2.96
C PRO A 97 4.32 -2.64 1.76
N TYR A 98 3.81 -3.34 0.75
CA TYR A 98 3.17 -2.78 -0.45
C TYR A 98 1.63 -2.82 -0.37
N THR A 99 1.05 -3.06 0.82
CA THR A 99 -0.40 -2.96 1.01
C THR A 99 -0.89 -1.59 0.53
N SER A 100 -1.91 -1.61 -0.31
CA SER A 100 -2.67 -0.43 -0.70
C SER A 100 -4.15 -0.77 -0.69
N VAL A 101 -4.95 0.03 0.00
CA VAL A 101 -6.40 -0.10 0.06
C VAL A 101 -7.05 1.09 -0.60
N GLN A 102 -8.18 0.87 -1.25
CA GLN A 102 -8.99 1.93 -1.83
C GLN A 102 -10.28 2.08 -1.02
N LYS A 103 -10.56 3.29 -0.53
CA LYS A 103 -11.82 3.61 0.16
C LYS A 103 -12.38 4.91 -0.39
N ARG A 104 -13.70 5.07 -0.22
CA ARG A 104 -14.40 6.29 -0.62
C ARG A 104 -14.22 7.36 0.43
N PHE A 105 -13.75 8.54 0.02
CA PHE A 105 -13.74 9.74 0.85
C PHE A 105 -14.63 10.80 0.21
N THR A 106 -15.22 11.66 1.04
CA THR A 106 -16.14 12.71 0.62
C THR A 106 -15.96 13.93 1.52
N LEU A 107 -15.80 15.10 0.92
CA LEU A 107 -15.98 16.38 1.59
C LEU A 107 -17.47 16.54 1.91
N VAL A 108 -17.81 16.54 3.20
CA VAL A 108 -19.21 16.55 3.66
C VAL A 108 -19.79 17.97 3.60
N PRO A 109 -20.90 18.22 2.88
CA PRO A 109 -21.50 19.55 2.73
C PRO A 109 -21.92 20.24 4.04
N ALA A 110 -22.22 19.46 5.08
CA ALA A 110 -22.63 19.98 6.38
C ALA A 110 -21.47 20.54 7.24
N ILE A 111 -20.22 20.37 6.81
CA ILE A 111 -19.05 20.85 7.56
C ILE A 111 -18.81 22.35 7.25
N PRO A 112 -18.45 23.19 8.24
CA PRO A 112 -18.12 24.61 8.01
C PRO A 112 -17.07 24.80 6.91
N LEU A 113 -17.08 25.94 6.22
CA LEU A 113 -16.16 26.27 5.12
C LEU A 113 -16.23 25.30 3.92
N TYR A 114 -17.38 24.64 3.71
CA TYR A 114 -17.54 23.68 2.60
C TYR A 114 -17.29 24.32 1.23
N LYS A 115 -17.81 25.53 1.01
CA LYS A 115 -17.71 26.21 -0.30
C LYS A 115 -16.27 26.55 -0.63
N GLU A 116 -15.56 27.11 0.34
CA GLU A 116 -14.16 27.53 0.27
C GLU A 116 -13.26 26.30 0.04
N ARG A 117 -13.49 25.21 0.77
CA ARG A 117 -12.78 23.94 0.58
C ARG A 117 -13.06 23.32 -0.78
N SER A 118 -14.32 23.29 -1.19
CA SER A 118 -14.72 22.76 -2.50
C SER A 118 -14.07 23.55 -3.63
N HIS A 119 -14.03 24.87 -3.50
CA HIS A 119 -13.40 25.74 -4.49
C HIS A 119 -11.89 25.50 -4.58
N LEU A 120 -11.19 25.41 -3.45
CA LEU A 120 -9.75 25.12 -3.46
C LEU A 120 -9.45 23.73 -4.05
N LEU A 121 -10.28 22.72 -3.78
CA LEU A 121 -10.14 21.40 -4.40
C LEU A 121 -10.36 21.43 -5.91
N GLU A 122 -11.35 22.20 -6.39
CA GLU A 122 -11.59 22.41 -7.82
C GLU A 122 -10.37 23.04 -8.51
N LEU A 123 -9.78 24.07 -7.90
CA LEU A 123 -8.56 24.71 -8.40
C LEU A 123 -7.34 23.78 -8.43
N LEU A 124 -7.34 22.73 -7.59
CA LEU A 124 -6.30 21.70 -7.54
C LEU A 124 -6.61 20.51 -8.46
N GLY A 125 -7.79 20.48 -9.09
CA GLY A 125 -8.25 19.35 -9.92
C GLY A 125 -8.63 18.11 -9.11
N ILE A 126 -8.90 18.26 -7.80
CA ILE A 126 -9.22 17.16 -6.90
C ILE A 126 -10.74 17.04 -6.73
N PRO A 127 -11.35 15.86 -6.95
CA PRO A 127 -12.78 15.70 -6.76
C PRO A 127 -13.15 15.75 -5.27
N THR A 128 -14.30 16.35 -4.96
CA THR A 128 -14.83 16.41 -3.58
C THR A 128 -15.32 15.05 -3.06
N SER A 129 -15.49 14.05 -3.93
CA SER A 129 -15.75 12.66 -3.55
C SER A 129 -15.10 11.70 -4.53
N GLY A 130 -14.47 10.64 -4.05
CA GLY A 130 -13.78 9.67 -4.89
C GLY A 130 -13.31 8.44 -4.14
N MET A 131 -12.90 7.42 -4.89
CA MET A 131 -12.12 6.31 -4.36
C MET A 131 -10.66 6.72 -4.35
N PHE A 132 -10.05 6.75 -3.18
CA PHE A 132 -8.65 7.11 -3.05
C PHE A 132 -7.86 6.00 -2.38
N ALA A 133 -6.60 5.87 -2.80
CA ALA A 133 -5.69 4.83 -2.35
C ALA A 133 -4.82 5.32 -1.18
N PHE A 134 -4.54 4.42 -0.25
CA PHE A 134 -3.55 4.62 0.81
C PHE A 134 -3.03 3.26 1.28
N GLY A 135 -1.77 3.23 1.69
CA GLY A 135 -1.11 2.09 2.31
C GLY A 135 -0.91 2.30 3.81
N LEU A 136 0.09 1.61 4.34
CA LEU A 136 0.49 1.73 5.74
C LEU A 136 1.09 3.12 6.00
N ALA A 137 0.69 3.76 7.10
CA ALA A 137 1.23 5.05 7.51
C ALA A 137 2.70 4.98 7.98
N THR A 138 3.12 3.80 8.43
CA THR A 138 4.50 3.50 8.82
C THR A 138 4.92 2.19 8.18
N ASP A 139 6.22 2.01 7.94
CA ASP A 139 6.79 0.75 7.44
C ASP A 139 6.27 0.34 6.04
N SER A 140 5.64 1.27 5.30
CA SER A 140 5.31 1.06 3.89
C SER A 140 6.54 1.22 3.02
N LEU A 141 6.64 0.38 1.98
CA LEU A 141 7.63 0.49 0.91
C LEU A 141 7.03 1.01 -0.40
N LEU A 142 5.79 1.50 -0.37
CA LEU A 142 5.25 2.29 -1.48
C LEU A 142 6.04 3.60 -1.60
N PRO A 143 6.23 4.13 -2.83
CA PRO A 143 6.86 5.43 -3.03
C PRO A 143 6.20 6.53 -2.21
N ASP A 144 4.86 6.55 -2.23
CA ASP A 144 4.03 7.36 -1.37
C ASP A 144 3.03 6.47 -0.62
N PRO A 145 2.89 6.60 0.71
CA PRO A 145 1.94 5.80 1.50
C PRO A 145 0.49 6.26 1.30
N ILE A 146 0.24 7.36 0.60
CA ILE A 146 -1.09 7.95 0.41
C ILE A 146 -1.15 8.63 -0.95
N SER A 147 -2.27 8.47 -1.65
CA SER A 147 -2.49 9.11 -2.95
C SER A 147 -2.49 10.64 -2.84
N PRO A 148 -2.00 11.35 -3.88
CA PRO A 148 -2.02 12.81 -3.95
C PRO A 148 -3.41 13.41 -3.69
N GLU A 149 -4.45 12.78 -4.22
CA GLU A 149 -5.83 13.22 -4.08
C GLU A 149 -6.30 13.18 -2.62
N LEU A 150 -5.98 12.09 -1.90
CA LEU A 150 -6.40 11.93 -0.52
C LEU A 150 -5.64 12.86 0.42
N ILE A 151 -4.32 13.01 0.25
CA ILE A 151 -3.56 13.94 1.09
C ILE A 151 -3.99 15.39 0.85
N THR A 152 -4.31 15.76 -0.40
CA THR A 152 -4.85 17.08 -0.73
C THR A 152 -6.19 17.30 -0.06
N LEU A 153 -7.11 16.34 -0.20
CA LEU A 153 -8.42 16.39 0.43
C LEU A 153 -8.29 16.55 1.96
N ALA A 154 -7.38 15.82 2.58
CA ALA A 154 -7.12 15.91 4.01
C ALA A 154 -6.59 17.29 4.43
N ARG A 155 -5.61 17.82 3.70
CA ARG A 155 -5.02 19.15 3.94
C ARG A 155 -6.08 20.24 3.84
N VAL A 156 -6.82 20.29 2.73
CA VAL A 156 -7.89 21.28 2.52
C VAL A 156 -8.99 21.14 3.57
N SER A 157 -9.35 19.91 3.96
CA SER A 157 -10.34 19.68 5.02
C SER A 157 -9.87 20.14 6.40
N ALA A 158 -8.55 20.16 6.63
CA ALA A 158 -7.92 20.59 7.87
C ALA A 158 -7.67 22.11 7.96
N MET A 159 -7.71 22.83 6.85
CA MET A 159 -7.41 24.27 6.79
C MET A 159 -8.41 25.15 7.53
N THR A 160 -7.88 26.26 8.05
CA THR A 160 -8.64 27.41 8.55
C THR A 160 -9.06 28.31 7.40
N ASP A 161 -9.97 29.24 7.68
CA ASP A 161 -10.41 30.26 6.73
C ASP A 161 -9.24 31.05 6.10
N LYS A 162 -8.32 31.54 6.94
CA LYS A 162 -7.13 32.28 6.49
C LYS A 162 -6.21 31.48 5.56
N GLU A 163 -6.06 30.19 5.81
CA GLU A 163 -5.25 29.32 4.96
C GLU A 163 -5.94 29.03 3.64
N LEU A 164 -7.26 28.81 3.65
CA LEU A 164 -8.04 28.64 2.43
C LEU A 164 -7.93 29.88 1.55
N GLU A 165 -8.08 31.08 2.12
CA GLU A 165 -7.88 32.34 1.41
C GLU A 165 -6.46 32.43 0.83
N HIS A 166 -5.43 32.18 1.65
CA HIS A 166 -4.04 32.21 1.22
C HIS A 166 -3.78 31.28 0.01
N TYR A 167 -4.07 29.98 0.13
CA TYR A 167 -3.79 29.00 -0.93
C TYR A 167 -4.67 29.19 -2.17
N THR A 168 -5.84 29.81 -2.04
CA THR A 168 -6.67 30.18 -3.18
C THR A 168 -6.02 31.30 -4.00
N THR A 169 -5.36 32.26 -3.33
CA THR A 169 -4.70 33.40 -3.99
C THR A 169 -3.31 33.09 -4.56
N LEU A 170 -2.65 32.02 -4.10
CA LEU A 170 -1.36 31.57 -4.65
C LEU A 170 -1.47 31.21 -6.13
N ASP A 171 -0.32 31.23 -6.81
CA ASP A 171 -0.24 30.74 -8.17
C ASP A 171 -0.48 29.22 -8.25
N THR A 172 -0.71 28.71 -9.47
CA THR A 172 -1.00 27.29 -9.66
C THR A 172 0.16 26.39 -9.22
N THR A 173 1.41 26.80 -9.42
CA THR A 173 2.59 25.96 -9.12
C THR A 173 2.81 25.83 -7.62
N GLU A 174 2.72 26.93 -6.88
CA GLU A 174 2.79 26.96 -5.43
C GLU A 174 1.63 26.20 -4.80
N ARG A 175 0.41 26.37 -5.34
CA ARG A 175 -0.78 25.66 -4.85
C ARG A 175 -0.64 24.14 -5.02
N GLN A 176 -0.04 23.66 -6.11
CA GLN A 176 0.17 22.23 -6.37
C GLN A 176 1.11 21.56 -5.37
N GLN A 177 1.84 22.31 -4.54
CA GLN A 177 2.58 21.73 -3.41
C GLN A 177 1.63 21.03 -2.42
N LEU A 178 0.36 21.43 -2.35
CA LEU A 178 -0.65 20.75 -1.53
C LEU A 178 -0.94 19.30 -1.97
N CYS A 179 -0.53 18.90 -3.18
CA CYS A 179 -0.78 17.57 -3.73
C CYS A 179 0.32 16.56 -3.44
N SER A 180 1.56 17.02 -3.20
CA SER A 180 2.68 16.10 -2.93
C SER A 180 2.75 15.74 -1.45
N TYR A 181 2.83 14.44 -1.15
CA TYR A 181 2.92 13.93 0.21
C TYR A 181 4.13 14.51 0.97
N HIS A 182 5.28 14.60 0.28
CA HIS A 182 6.55 15.05 0.85
C HIS A 182 6.75 16.58 0.89
N SER A 183 5.73 17.37 0.51
CA SER A 183 5.83 18.83 0.56
C SER A 183 6.07 19.36 1.97
N LEU A 184 6.98 20.35 2.07
CA LEU A 184 7.22 21.10 3.29
C LEU A 184 6.10 22.12 3.47
N LEU A 185 5.23 21.88 4.46
CA LEU A 185 4.09 22.75 4.79
C LEU A 185 4.20 23.22 6.25
N PRO A 186 3.46 24.29 6.63
CA PRO A 186 3.41 24.74 8.01
C PRO A 186 3.07 23.61 8.99
N VAL A 187 3.81 23.53 10.10
CA VAL A 187 3.72 22.43 11.09
C VAL A 187 2.30 22.28 11.64
N GLU A 188 1.60 23.40 11.84
CA GLU A 188 0.23 23.43 12.34
C GLU A 188 -0.80 22.88 11.34
N LEU A 189 -0.55 23.04 10.04
CA LEU A 189 -1.35 22.45 8.98
C LEU A 189 -1.09 20.95 8.90
N CYS A 190 0.17 20.52 8.95
CA CYS A 190 0.54 19.10 9.01
C CYS A 190 -0.13 18.41 10.21
N ALA A 191 -0.02 18.98 11.41
CA ALA A 191 -0.62 18.41 12.62
C ALA A 191 -2.15 18.30 12.55
N ARG A 192 -2.85 19.28 11.92
CA ARG A 192 -4.30 19.16 11.70
C ARG A 192 -4.65 18.16 10.62
N THR A 193 -3.83 18.05 9.57
CA THR A 193 -3.98 17.05 8.51
C THR A 193 -3.89 15.64 9.09
N ASP A 194 -2.89 15.37 9.93
CA ASP A 194 -2.71 14.09 10.61
C ASP A 194 -3.90 13.76 11.51
N ARG A 195 -4.38 14.75 12.30
CA ARG A 195 -5.58 14.58 13.14
C ARG A 195 -6.84 14.30 12.32
N TRP A 196 -6.98 14.97 11.18
CA TRP A 196 -8.11 14.74 10.28
C TRP A 196 -8.07 13.32 9.71
N LEU A 197 -6.91 12.89 9.19
CA LEU A 197 -6.70 11.53 8.68
C LEU A 197 -6.98 10.49 9.77
N ALA A 198 -6.39 10.64 10.96
CA ALA A 198 -6.61 9.72 12.07
C ALA A 198 -8.10 9.62 12.46
N THR A 199 -8.84 10.74 12.43
CA THR A 199 -10.28 10.77 12.74
C THR A 199 -11.09 10.02 11.68
N VAL A 200 -10.85 10.31 10.39
CA VAL A 200 -11.60 9.69 9.29
C VAL A 200 -11.28 8.19 9.19
N MET A 201 -10.00 7.81 9.29
CA MET A 201 -9.57 6.41 9.28
C MET A 201 -10.15 5.64 10.48
N LYS A 202 -10.24 6.27 11.66
CA LYS A 202 -10.91 5.67 12.83
C LYS A 202 -12.40 5.44 12.58
N ILE A 203 -13.10 6.39 11.97
CA ILE A 203 -14.52 6.22 11.61
C ILE A 203 -14.68 5.06 10.63
N MET A 204 -13.80 4.94 9.62
CA MET A 204 -13.81 3.81 8.69
C MET A 204 -13.56 2.47 9.39
N LEU A 205 -12.59 2.42 10.31
CA LEU A 205 -12.29 1.22 11.09
C LEU A 205 -13.49 0.76 11.93
N LEU A 206 -14.20 1.71 12.56
CA LEU A 206 -15.38 1.42 13.38
C LEU A 206 -16.59 0.91 12.59
N ARG A 207 -16.60 1.04 11.25
CA ARG A 207 -17.66 0.50 10.39
C ARG A 207 -17.49 -0.99 10.07
N TYR A 208 -16.34 -1.58 10.39
CA TYR A 208 -16.17 -3.02 10.22
C TYR A 208 -17.03 -3.78 11.24
N PRO A 209 -17.64 -4.91 10.84
CA PRO A 209 -18.47 -5.71 11.74
C PRO A 209 -17.67 -6.46 12.82
N THR A 210 -16.35 -6.53 12.69
CA THR A 210 -15.44 -7.18 13.65
C THR A 210 -14.23 -6.30 13.95
N THR A 211 -13.68 -6.42 15.16
CA THR A 211 -12.43 -5.75 15.55
C THR A 211 -11.20 -6.52 15.07
N ILE A 212 -10.02 -5.92 15.17
CA ILE A 212 -8.74 -6.58 14.83
C ILE A 212 -8.53 -7.80 15.74
N GLU A 213 -8.77 -7.63 17.04
CA GLU A 213 -8.57 -8.66 18.07
C GLU A 213 -9.51 -9.85 17.87
N GLN A 214 -10.75 -9.59 17.45
CA GLN A 214 -11.71 -10.64 17.12
C GLN A 214 -11.25 -11.48 15.93
N ASP A 215 -10.68 -10.85 14.90
CA ASP A 215 -10.18 -11.55 13.72
C ASP A 215 -8.90 -12.34 14.02
N GLU A 216 -7.98 -11.76 14.79
CA GLU A 216 -6.77 -12.46 15.25
C GLU A 216 -7.15 -13.68 16.11
N THR A 217 -8.11 -13.52 17.01
CA THR A 217 -8.62 -14.63 17.84
C THR A 217 -9.26 -15.70 16.98
N LEU A 218 -10.08 -15.31 16.00
CA LEU A 218 -10.72 -16.24 15.08
C LEU A 218 -9.71 -17.04 14.25
N LEU A 219 -8.66 -16.39 13.75
CA LEU A 219 -7.58 -17.02 12.97
C LEU A 219 -6.71 -17.96 13.81
N LYS A 220 -6.54 -17.69 15.10
CA LYS A 220 -5.79 -18.53 16.06
C LYS A 220 -6.61 -19.73 16.54
N ALA A 221 -7.87 -19.51 16.91
CA ALA A 221 -8.72 -20.53 17.54
C ALA A 221 -9.25 -21.56 16.53
N ASN A 222 -9.57 -21.14 15.30
CA ASN A 222 -10.22 -22.01 14.33
C ASN A 222 -9.23 -22.52 13.26
N ARG A 223 -8.39 -23.48 13.65
CA ARG A 223 -7.44 -24.12 12.71
C ARG A 223 -8.11 -24.95 11.61
N GLN A 224 -9.36 -25.36 11.79
CA GLN A 224 -10.13 -26.12 10.81
C GLN A 224 -11.01 -25.24 9.91
N MET A 225 -10.80 -23.92 9.92
CA MET A 225 -11.52 -23.01 9.05
C MET A 225 -11.23 -23.33 7.57
N HIS A 226 -12.28 -23.35 6.74
CA HIS A 226 -12.14 -23.47 5.29
C HIS A 226 -11.14 -22.43 4.74
N HIS A 227 -10.20 -22.86 3.90
CA HIS A 227 -9.07 -22.03 3.45
C HIS A 227 -9.51 -20.70 2.81
N ILE A 228 -10.53 -20.69 1.93
CA ILE A 228 -11.03 -19.43 1.34
C ILE A 228 -11.56 -18.47 2.43
N ARG A 229 -12.28 -19.00 3.42
CA ARG A 229 -12.80 -18.17 4.51
C ARG A 229 -11.66 -17.59 5.34
N ARG A 230 -10.60 -18.37 5.56
CA ARG A 230 -9.40 -17.90 6.23
C ARG A 230 -8.74 -16.74 5.47
N LEU A 231 -8.55 -16.88 4.16
CA LEU A 231 -7.98 -15.82 3.32
C LEU A 231 -8.80 -14.53 3.38
N LEU A 232 -10.13 -14.61 3.36
CA LEU A 232 -11.00 -13.43 3.49
C LEU A 232 -10.89 -12.75 4.87
N VAL A 233 -10.66 -13.53 5.93
CA VAL A 233 -10.42 -13.00 7.29
C VAL A 233 -9.03 -12.38 7.39
N GLU A 234 -8.01 -12.97 6.77
CA GLU A 234 -6.66 -12.40 6.70
C GLU A 234 -6.67 -11.09 5.90
N TYR A 235 -7.33 -11.05 4.74
CA TYR A 235 -7.43 -9.85 3.93
C TYR A 235 -8.13 -8.69 4.65
N ARG A 236 -9.29 -8.93 5.27
CA ARG A 236 -9.99 -7.87 6.03
C ARG A 236 -9.20 -7.43 7.27
N LEU A 237 -8.37 -8.32 7.83
CA LEU A 237 -7.49 -7.98 8.95
C LEU A 237 -6.40 -7.00 8.48
N GLU A 238 -5.76 -7.26 7.35
CA GLU A 238 -4.78 -6.35 6.73
C GLU A 238 -5.39 -4.97 6.41
N GLU A 239 -6.62 -4.92 5.87
CA GLU A 239 -7.32 -3.65 5.66
C GLU A 239 -7.50 -2.86 6.97
N LYS A 240 -7.89 -3.54 8.05
CA LYS A 240 -8.07 -2.91 9.37
C LYS A 240 -6.75 -2.48 9.99
N GLN A 241 -5.70 -3.26 9.83
CA GLN A 241 -4.35 -2.91 10.30
C GLN A 241 -3.82 -1.68 9.54
N THR A 242 -4.08 -1.60 8.23
CA THR A 242 -3.78 -0.43 7.41
C THR A 242 -4.46 0.81 7.95
N LEU A 243 -5.78 0.77 8.20
CA LEU A 243 -6.50 1.86 8.85
C LEU A 243 -5.91 2.23 10.21
N ARG A 244 -5.63 1.23 11.07
CA ARG A 244 -5.06 1.42 12.41
C ARG A 244 -3.71 2.14 12.38
N SER A 245 -2.87 1.89 11.38
CA SER A 245 -1.52 2.50 11.27
C SER A 245 -1.58 4.03 11.25
N TRP A 246 -2.61 4.62 10.63
CA TRP A 246 -2.84 6.06 10.57
C TRP A 246 -3.28 6.67 11.91
N LEU A 247 -3.86 5.88 12.82
CA LEU A 247 -4.23 6.33 14.18
C LEU A 247 -3.02 6.38 15.10
N THR A 248 -2.06 5.46 14.91
CA THR A 248 -0.85 5.37 15.72
C THR A 248 0.23 6.35 15.28
N SER A 249 0.32 6.64 13.97
CA SER A 249 1.29 7.60 13.42
C SER A 249 1.08 9.01 14.01
N SER A 250 -0.17 9.47 14.10
CA SER A 250 -0.53 10.78 14.68
C SER A 250 -0.13 10.95 16.15
N LYS A 251 0.21 9.87 16.89
CA LYS A 251 0.69 9.95 18.28
C LYS A 251 2.20 10.16 18.39
N ARG A 252 2.99 9.81 17.37
CA ARG A 252 4.46 9.89 17.43
C ARG A 252 4.99 11.30 17.17
N THR A 253 4.27 12.14 16.43
CA THR A 253 4.63 13.54 16.18
C THR A 253 4.44 14.47 17.40
N GLY A 254 3.90 13.96 18.52
CA GLY A 254 3.71 14.72 19.77
C GLY A 254 4.84 14.59 20.80
N ASN A 255 5.84 13.72 20.58
CA ASN A 255 6.91 13.42 21.54
C ASN A 255 8.32 13.84 21.06
N SER A 256 8.39 14.72 20.06
CA SER A 256 9.65 15.30 19.57
C SER A 256 9.69 16.79 19.90
N GLN A 257 9.77 17.10 21.20
CA GLN A 257 10.27 18.37 21.74
C GLN A 257 11.22 18.06 22.89
#